data_AF-E9T099-F1
#
_entry.id   AF-E9T099-F1
#
_cell.length_a   1.000
_cell.length_b   1.000
_cell.length_c   1.000
_cell.angle_alpha   90.00
_cell.angle_beta   90.00
_cell.angle_gamma   90.00
#
_symmetry.space_group_name_H-M   'P 1'
#
loop_
_entity.id
_entity.type
_entity.pdbx_description
1 polymer ?
#
loop_
_entity_poly.entity_id
_entity_poly.type
_entity_poly.pdbx_seq_one_letter_code
_entity_poly.pdbx_strand_id
1 'polypeptide(L)'
;MSAELPEPSRCRSCRAEIHWGKTPAGKHLPVDATPAKSGTVALDVHGGVLYAGVLVGAQLAAVRRSTRALYEPHWVNCPDAKAWRNR
;
A
#
# COMPACT_ATOMS: atom_id res chain seq x y z
N MET A 1 19.62 0.36 10.52
CA MET A 1 19.11 1.27 9.47
C MET A 1 17.66 0.92 9.26
N SER A 2 16.76 1.71 9.82
CA SER A 2 15.33 1.52 9.67
C SER A 2 15.02 1.55 8.18
N ALA A 3 14.33 0.53 7.66
CA ALA A 3 13.80 0.59 6.31
C ALA A 3 12.65 1.61 6.32
N GLU A 4 13.01 2.89 6.29
CA GLU A 4 12.06 3.99 6.23
C GLU A 4 11.39 3.93 4.86
N LEU A 5 10.05 3.95 4.88
CA LEU A 5 9.27 4.04 3.65
C LEU A 5 9.66 5.33 2.91
N PRO A 6 9.66 5.33 1.56
CA PRO A 6 9.94 6.54 0.80
C PRO A 6 8.89 7.62 1.11
N GLU A 7 9.23 8.88 0.87
CA GLU A 7 8.30 9.99 1.10
C GLU A 7 6.94 9.75 0.41
N PRO A 8 5.82 9.92 1.13
CA PRO A 8 4.50 9.75 0.56
C PRO A 8 4.21 10.86 -0.46
N SER A 9 3.58 10.48 -1.56
CA SER A 9 3.00 11.41 -2.53
C SER A 9 1.56 11.75 -2.16
N ARG A 10 0.96 12.77 -2.78
CA ARG A 10 -0.46 13.10 -2.59
C ARG A 10 -1.31 12.57 -3.74
N CYS A 11 -2.46 11.97 -3.40
CA CYS A 11 -3.46 11.58 -4.37
C CYS A 11 -3.97 12.83 -5.10
N ARG A 12 -4.07 12.75 -6.44
CA ARG A 12 -4.48 13.90 -7.26
C ARG A 12 -5.95 14.30 -7.09
N SER A 13 -6.79 13.39 -6.58
CA SER A 13 -8.21 13.64 -6.36
C SER A 13 -8.51 14.05 -4.92
N CYS A 14 -8.30 13.15 -3.97
CA CYS A 14 -8.66 13.41 -2.57
C CYS A 14 -7.54 14.09 -1.76
N ARG A 15 -6.35 14.30 -2.35
CA ARG A 15 -5.18 14.92 -1.71
C ARG A 15 -4.61 14.19 -0.49
N ALA A 16 -5.09 12.98 -0.19
CA ALA A 16 -4.54 12.12 0.85
C ALA A 16 -3.13 11.64 0.53
N GLU A 17 -2.36 11.31 1.56
CA GLU A 17 -0.99 10.82 1.44
C GLU A 17 -0.97 9.33 1.07
N ILE A 18 -0.21 9.01 0.03
CA ILE A 18 -0.12 7.67 -0.57
C ILE A 18 1.32 7.31 -0.88
N HIS A 19 1.67 6.05 -0.68
CA HIS A 19 2.89 5.47 -1.23
C HIS A 19 2.59 4.75 -2.55
N TRP A 20 3.52 4.90 -3.50
CA TRP A 20 3.47 4.21 -4.78
C TRP A 20 4.35 2.96 -4.72
N GLY A 21 3.73 1.82 -4.38
CA GLY A 21 4.42 0.54 -4.36
C GLY A 21 4.30 -0.18 -5.71
N LYS A 22 5.34 -0.91 -6.11
CA LYS A 22 5.27 -1.85 -7.23
C LYS A 22 4.73 -3.20 -6.75
N THR A 23 3.71 -3.69 -7.43
CA THR A 23 3.25 -5.08 -7.26
C THR A 23 4.27 -6.05 -7.85
N PRO A 24 4.24 -7.34 -7.46
CA PRO A 24 5.05 -8.38 -8.10
C PRO A 24 4.83 -8.48 -9.62
N ALA A 25 3.64 -8.13 -10.09
CA ALA A 25 3.30 -8.07 -11.52
C ALA A 25 3.81 -6.80 -12.24
N GLY A 26 4.62 -5.97 -11.57
CA GLY A 26 5.22 -4.76 -12.14
C GLY A 26 4.29 -3.54 -12.21
N LYS A 27 3.02 -3.66 -11.83
CA LYS A 27 2.07 -2.54 -11.79
C LYS A 27 2.28 -1.68 -10.55
N HIS A 28 2.12 -0.36 -10.69
CA HIS A 28 2.07 0.54 -9.55
C HIS A 28 0.73 0.41 -8.83
N LEU A 29 0.80 0.32 -7.50
CA LEU A 29 -0.34 0.23 -6.59
C LEU A 29 -0.27 1.44 -5.66
N PRO A 30 -1.26 2.35 -5.69
CA PRO A 30 -1.38 3.38 -4.68
C PRO A 30 -1.84 2.75 -3.37
N VAL A 31 -1.07 2.97 -2.31
CA VAL A 31 -1.30 2.46 -0.96
C VAL A 31 -1.38 3.64 0.00
N ASP A 32 -2.29 3.63 0.96
CA ASP A 32 -2.37 4.69 1.96
C ASP A 32 -1.08 4.82 2.76
N ALA A 33 -0.65 6.04 3.08
CA ALA A 33 0.53 6.27 3.92
C ALA A 33 0.29 5.85 5.38
N THR A 34 -0.96 5.91 5.82
CA THR A 34 -1.37 5.51 7.17
C THR A 34 -1.64 4.01 7.22
N PRO A 35 -1.02 3.26 8.15
CA PRO A 35 -1.33 1.85 8.33
C PRO A 35 -2.74 1.67 8.90
N ALA A 36 -3.40 0.58 8.50
CA ALA A 36 -4.77 0.27 8.89
C ALA A 36 -4.85 -1.13 9.52
N LYS A 37 -5.66 -1.28 10.58
CA LYS A 37 -5.87 -2.58 11.25
C LYS A 37 -6.48 -3.62 10.31
N SER A 38 -7.34 -3.19 9.38
CA SER A 38 -7.94 -4.02 8.33
C SER A 38 -7.03 -4.21 7.11
N GLY A 39 -5.83 -3.62 7.12
CA GLY A 39 -4.87 -3.66 6.02
C GLY A 39 -4.60 -5.05 5.47
N THR A 40 -4.40 -5.10 4.17
CA THR A 40 -4.07 -6.29 3.40
C THR A 40 -2.78 -6.14 2.60
N VAL A 41 -2.18 -4.96 2.59
CA VAL A 41 -0.97 -4.66 1.85
C VAL A 41 0.20 -4.59 2.81
N ALA A 42 1.26 -5.34 2.51
CA ALA A 42 2.56 -5.14 3.12
C ALA A 42 3.44 -4.30 2.19
N LEU A 43 4.08 -3.29 2.77
CA LEU A 43 5.09 -2.48 2.11
C LEU A 43 6.49 -3.00 2.47
N ASP A 44 7.35 -3.10 1.47
CA ASP A 44 8.76 -3.50 1.64
C ASP A 44 9.65 -2.72 0.67
N VAL A 45 10.86 -2.33 1.08
CA VAL A 45 11.79 -1.59 0.22
C VAL A 45 12.94 -2.50 -0.13
N HIS A 46 13.08 -2.83 -1.42
CA HIS A 46 14.15 -3.67 -1.94
C HIS A 46 14.90 -2.94 -3.05
N GLY A 47 16.22 -2.76 -2.88
CA GLY A 47 17.04 -2.09 -3.88
C GLY A 47 16.60 -0.65 -4.21
N GLY A 48 16.02 0.06 -3.23
CA GLY A 48 15.49 1.41 -3.41
C GLY A 48 14.10 1.48 -4.06
N VAL A 49 13.49 0.33 -4.37
CA VAL A 49 12.14 0.24 -4.92
C VAL A 49 11.18 -0.17 -3.81
N LEU A 50 10.11 0.61 -3.64
CA LEU A 50 9.00 0.23 -2.77
C LEU A 50 8.14 -0.82 -3.47
N TYR A 51 7.99 -1.97 -2.84
CA TYR A 51 7.10 -3.04 -3.26
C TYR A 51 5.85 -3.07 -2.39
N ALA A 52 4.69 -3.26 -3.02
CA ALA A 52 3.41 -3.45 -2.36
C ALA A 52 2.89 -4.85 -2.64
N GLY A 53 2.98 -5.72 -1.64
CA GLY A 53 2.47 -7.08 -1.68
C GLY A 53 1.06 -7.14 -1.10
N VAL A 54 0.07 -7.49 -1.93
CA VAL A 54 -1.29 -7.77 -1.46
C VAL A 54 -1.32 -9.17 -0.87
N LEU A 55 -1.55 -9.27 0.44
CA LEU A 55 -1.58 -10.52 1.19
C LEU A 55 -3.01 -11.06 1.27
N VAL A 56 -3.14 -12.38 1.08
CA VAL A 56 -4.42 -13.09 1.18
C VAL A 56 -4.28 -14.37 2.00
N GLY A 57 -5.39 -14.86 2.55
CA GLY A 57 -5.47 -16.15 3.24
C GLY A 57 -4.43 -16.33 4.34
N ALA A 58 -3.66 -17.43 4.26
CA ALA A 58 -2.66 -17.79 5.27
C ALA A 58 -1.54 -16.75 5.42
N GLN A 59 -1.14 -16.06 4.34
CA GLN A 59 -0.11 -15.02 4.39
C GLN A 59 -0.60 -13.82 5.19
N LEU A 60 -1.83 -13.36 4.95
CA LEU A 60 -2.43 -12.27 5.71
C LEU A 60 -2.58 -12.65 7.19
N ALA A 61 -3.03 -13.87 7.49
CA ALA A 61 -3.15 -14.36 8.86
C ALA A 61 -1.80 -14.42 9.59
N ALA A 62 -0.73 -14.80 8.89
CA ALA A 62 0.62 -14.80 9.44
C ALA A 62 1.11 -13.38 9.77
N VAL A 63 0.96 -12.43 8.84
CA VAL A 63 1.42 -11.05 9.04
C VAL A 63 0.58 -10.32 10.08
N ARG A 64 -0.72 -10.57 10.17
CA ARG A 64 -1.58 -10.01 11.23
C ARG A 64 -1.19 -10.45 12.64
N ARG A 65 -0.54 -11.61 12.78
CA ARG A 65 0.02 -12.10 14.06
C ARG A 65 1.41 -11.52 14.35
N SER A 66 2.02 -10.85 13.38
CA SER A 66 3.30 -10.16 13.54
C SER A 66 3.09 -8.70 13.93
N THR A 67 4.17 -8.01 14.31
CA THR A 67 4.18 -6.57 14.58
C THR A 67 4.29 -5.72 13.32
N ARG A 68 4.26 -6.32 12.12
CA ARG A 68 4.42 -5.62 10.86
C ARG A 68 3.18 -4.78 10.56
N ALA A 69 3.40 -3.51 10.21
CA ALA A 69 2.34 -2.62 9.77
C ALA A 69 1.71 -3.14 8.46
N LEU A 70 0.38 -3.17 8.45
CA LEU A 70 -0.41 -3.46 7.26
C LEU A 70 -1.07 -2.17 6.79
N TYR A 71 -1.14 -2.03 5.48
CA TYR A 71 -1.69 -0.88 4.79
C TYR A 71 -2.87 -1.31 3.94
N GLU A 72 -3.66 -0.34 3.49
CA GLU A 72 -4.75 -0.58 2.56
C GLU A 72 -4.45 0.01 1.20
N PRO A 73 -4.92 -0.62 0.12
CA PRO A 73 -4.90 0.03 -1.18
C PRO A 73 -5.73 1.32 -1.11
N HIS A 74 -5.17 2.42 -1.59
CA HIS A 74 -5.78 3.75 -1.47
C HIS A 74 -7.17 3.83 -2.14
N TRP A 75 -7.45 2.98 -3.14
CA TRP A 75 -8.77 2.94 -3.79
C TRP A 75 -9.92 2.56 -2.84
N VAL A 76 -9.63 2.04 -1.65
CA VAL A 76 -10.63 1.72 -0.63
C VAL A 76 -11.10 3.02 0.05
N ASN A 77 -10.17 3.94 0.30
CA ASN A 77 -10.39 5.17 1.04
C ASN A 77 -10.60 6.40 0.14
N CYS A 78 -10.23 6.31 -1.15
CA CYS A 78 -10.39 7.41 -2.09
C CYS A 78 -11.83 7.47 -2.65
N PRO A 79 -12.57 8.58 -2.44
CA PRO A 79 -13.94 8.73 -2.96
C PRO A 79 -14.00 8.69 -4.50
N ASP A 80 -12.95 9.18 -5.17
CA ASP A 80 -12.85 9.22 -6.63
C ASP A 80 -12.22 7.95 -7.23
N ALA A 81 -11.93 6.92 -6.43
CA ALA A 81 -11.21 5.72 -6.87
C ALA A 81 -11.85 5.04 -8.08
N LYS A 82 -13.19 5.03 -8.15
CA LYS A 82 -13.94 4.41 -9.24
C LYS A 82 -13.66 5.09 -10.59
N ALA A 83 -13.38 6.39 -10.59
CA ALA A 83 -13.06 7.13 -11.82
C ALA A 83 -11.69 6.75 -12.40
N TRP A 84 -10.73 6.37 -11.55
CA TRP A 84 -9.36 6.03 -11.96
C TRP A 84 -9.14 4.55 -12.23
N ARG A 85 -9.86 3.66 -11.53
CA ARG A 85 -9.73 2.21 -11.72
C ARG A 85 -10.17 1.75 -13.13
N ASN A 86 -11.06 2.50 -13.77
CA ASN A 86 -11.64 2.15 -15.07
C ASN A 86 -11.06 2.95 -16.24
N ARG A 87 -9.97 3.70 -16.03
CA ARG A 87 -9.34 4.56 -17.05
C ARG A 87 -7.99 3.99 -17.47
#